data_AF-A0A376TJM0-F1
#
_entry.id   AF-A0A376TJM0-F1
#
_cell.length_a   1.000
_cell.length_b   1.000
_cell.length_c   1.000
_cell.angle_alpha   90.00
_cell.angle_beta   90.00
_cell.angle_gamma   90.00
#
_symmetry.space_group_name_H-M   'P 1'
#
loop_
_entity.id
_entity.type
_entity.pdbx_description
1 polymer ?
#
loop_
_entity_poly.entity_id
_entity_poly.type
_entity_poly.pdbx_seq_one_letter_code
_entity_poly.pdbx_strand_id
1 'polypeptide(L)' 'MHVQGYFRPHIDSTERQQLAALIDSYRRGEQPLLAPLMRIKHYMALYPDAWLSGQRYFELWPRVINLRHSGVL' A
#
# COMPACT_ATOMS: atom_id res chain seq x y z
N MET A 1 -3.49 -15.08 1.41
CA MET A 1 -2.74 -14.16 2.29
C MET A 1 -3.02 -12.73 1.85
N HIS A 2 -3.50 -11.86 2.74
CA HIS A 2 -3.69 -10.42 2.48
C HIS A 2 -2.53 -9.64 3.10
N VAL A 3 -1.99 -8.64 2.40
CA VAL A 3 -0.80 -7.87 2.83
C VAL A 3 -0.95 -7.26 4.22
N GLN A 4 -2.15 -6.80 4.59
CA GLN A 4 -2.43 -6.23 5.91
C GLN A 4 -2.24 -7.23 7.07
N GLY A 5 -2.36 -8.53 6.80
CA GLY A 5 -2.17 -9.58 7.80
C GLY A 5 -0.77 -9.61 8.39
N TYR A 6 0.24 -9.22 7.60
CA TYR A 6 1.65 -9.18 8.04
C TYR A 6 1.90 -8.10 9.09
N PHE A 7 1.15 -7.00 9.04
CA PHE A 7 1.35 -5.88 9.95
C PHE A 7 0.52 -6.02 11.22
N ARG A 8 -0.47 -6.93 11.26
CA ARG A 8 -1.43 -7.06 12.38
C ARG A 8 -0.79 -7.14 13.77
N PRO A 9 0.35 -7.82 13.99
CA PRO A 9 1.02 -7.83 15.31
C PRO A 9 1.67 -6.50 15.69
N HIS A 10 1.91 -5.62 14.72
CA HIS A 10 2.75 -4.43 14.84
C HIS A 10 1.98 -3.12 14.81
N ILE A 11 0.80 -3.11 14.17
CA ILE A 11 -0.03 -1.92 14.02
C ILE A 11 -1.36 -2.05 14.77
N ASP A 12 -1.82 -0.94 15.33
CA ASP A 12 -3.02 -0.91 16.15
C ASP A 12 -4.32 -0.97 15.31
N SER A 13 -5.47 -0.97 15.97
CA SER A 13 -6.77 -1.00 15.26
C SER A 13 -7.02 0.23 14.40
N THR A 14 -6.50 1.39 14.79
CA THR A 14 -6.67 2.67 14.09
C THR A 14 -5.90 2.66 12.79
N GLU A 15 -4.63 2.27 12.85
CA GLU A 15 -3.75 2.11 11.70
C GLU A 15 -4.27 1.08 10.70
N ARG A 16 -4.79 -0.05 11.18
CA ARG A 16 -5.45 -1.04 10.32
C ARG A 16 -6.65 -0.45 9.59
N GLN A 17 -7.51 0.29 10.28
CA GLN A 17 -8.67 0.93 9.67
C GLN A 17 -8.26 1.98 8.64
N GLN A 18 -7.23 2.79 8.93
CA GLN A 18 -6.70 3.75 7.97
C GLN A 18 -6.17 3.08 6.70
N LEU A 19 -5.41 1.99 6.83
CA LEU A 19 -4.92 1.25 5.67
C LEU A 19 -6.09 0.63 4.87
N ALA A 20 -7.09 0.07 5.55
CA ALA A 20 -8.28 -0.46 4.90
C ALA A 20 -9.06 0.62 4.14
N ALA A 21 -9.25 1.80 4.75
CA ALA A 21 -9.91 2.94 4.12
C ALA A 21 -9.16 3.44 2.89
N LEU A 22 -7.82 3.50 2.93
CA LEU A 22 -7.01 3.86 1.76
C LEU A 22 -7.17 2.86 0.60
N ILE A 23 -7.20 1.56 0.90
CA ILE A 23 -7.42 0.51 -0.10
C ILE A 23 -8.83 0.64 -0.69
N ASP A 24 -9.82 0.91 0.14
CA ASP A 24 -11.22 1.04 -0.26
C ASP A 24 -11.46 2.29 -1.12
N SER A 25 -10.93 3.45 -0.73
CA SER A 25 -10.95 4.67 -1.56
C SER A 25 -10.23 4.49 -2.89
N TYR A 26 -9.11 3.76 -2.93
CA TYR A 26 -8.48 3.39 -4.21
C TYR A 26 -9.41 2.50 -5.06
N ARG A 27 -10.05 1.48 -4.48
CA ARG A 27 -10.99 0.60 -5.20
C ARG A 27 -12.17 1.37 -5.79
N ARG A 28 -12.60 2.45 -5.13
CA ARG A 28 -13.63 3.37 -5.64
C ARG A 28 -13.11 4.42 -6.62
N GLY A 29 -11.81 4.52 -6.84
CA GLY A 29 -11.20 5.52 -7.72
C GLY A 29 -11.09 6.93 -7.12
N GLU A 30 -11.33 7.09 -5.83
CA GLU A 30 -11.25 8.39 -5.12
C GLU A 30 -9.81 8.79 -4.81
N GLN A 31 -8.92 7.81 -4.72
CA GLN A 31 -7.51 8.00 -4.42
C GLN A 31 -6.65 7.22 -5.43
N PRO A 32 -5.46 7.72 -5.78
CA PRO A 32 -4.55 6.99 -6.64
C PRO A 32 -4.05 5.73 -5.93
N LEU A 33 -3.69 4.70 -6.72
CA LEU A 33 -3.05 3.47 -6.22
C LEU A 33 -1.82 3.77 -5.35
N LEU A 34 -1.18 4.93 -5.60
CA LEU A 34 -0.02 5.37 -4.85
C LEU A 34 -0.29 5.52 -3.35
N ALA A 35 -1.47 5.99 -2.95
CA ALA A 35 -1.79 6.24 -1.55
C ALA A 35 -1.70 4.96 -0.67
N PRO A 36 -2.41 3.85 -0.98
CA PRO A 36 -2.25 2.61 -0.23
C PRO A 36 -0.85 1.99 -0.41
N LEU A 37 -0.20 2.12 -1.58
CA LEU A 37 1.14 1.58 -1.79
C LEU A 37 2.19 2.23 -0.89
N MET A 38 2.17 3.55 -0.72
CA MET A 38 3.10 4.25 0.16
C MET A 38 2.93 3.80 1.62
N ARG A 39 1.68 3.64 2.08
CA ARG A 39 1.39 3.16 3.43
C ARG A 39 1.89 1.73 3.65
N ILE A 40 1.71 0.85 2.68
CA ILE A 40 2.23 -0.53 2.72
C ILE A 40 3.77 -0.51 2.75
N LYS A 41 4.43 0.27 1.89
CA LYS A 41 5.89 0.39 1.87
C LYS A 41 6.45 0.92 3.18
N HIS A 42 5.79 1.90 3.77
CA HIS A 42 6.15 2.40 5.10
C HIS A 42 6.12 1.28 6.14
N TYR A 43 5.07 0.46 6.18
CA TYR A 43 5.00 -0.67 7.10
C TYR A 43 6.00 -1.79 6.78
N MET A 44 6.32 -2.04 5.50
CA MET A 44 7.40 -2.97 5.13
C MET A 44 8.77 -2.49 5.60
N ALA A 45 9.02 -1.17 5.60
CA ALA A 45 10.28 -0.61 6.10
C ALA A 45 10.40 -0.68 7.63
N LEU A 46 9.28 -0.49 8.35
CA LEU A 46 9.23 -0.59 9.81
C LEU A 46 9.26 -2.05 10.30
N TYR A 47 8.60 -2.94 9.58
CA TYR A 47 8.38 -4.33 9.95
C TYR A 47 8.81 -5.24 8.79
N PRO A 48 10.13 -5.40 8.57
CA PRO A 48 10.63 -6.19 7.46
C PRO A 48 10.22 -7.67 7.62
N ASP A 49 9.66 -8.24 6.56
CA ASP A 49 9.27 -9.64 6.48
C ASP A 49 9.90 -10.25 5.22
N ALA A 50 10.49 -11.45 5.37
CA ALA A 50 11.27 -12.09 4.32
C ALA A 50 10.41 -12.44 3.09
N TRP A 51 9.16 -12.84 3.30
CA TRP A 51 8.25 -13.17 2.22
C TRP A 51 7.76 -11.92 1.49
N LEU A 52 7.41 -10.85 2.23
CA LEU A 52 6.97 -9.58 1.65
C LEU A 52 8.09 -8.89 0.87
N SER A 53 9.33 -8.97 1.38
CA SER A 53 10.50 -8.36 0.74
C SER A 53 10.83 -8.98 -0.62
N GLY A 54 10.47 -10.24 -0.83
CA GLY A 54 10.63 -10.94 -2.10
C GLY A 54 9.51 -10.70 -3.12
N GLN A 55 8.48 -9.91 -2.80
CA GLN A 55 7.35 -9.69 -3.69
C GLN A 55 7.66 -8.60 -4.74
N ARG A 56 7.84 -9.01 -5.99
CA ARG A 56 8.03 -8.12 -7.16
C ARG A 56 6.94 -7.05 -7.31
N TYR A 57 5.75 -7.30 -6.77
CA TYR A 57 4.63 -6.34 -6.77
C TYR A 57 5.01 -5.00 -6.08
N PHE A 58 5.88 -5.03 -5.06
CA PHE A 58 6.32 -3.83 -4.34
C PHE A 58 7.63 -3.24 -4.86
N GLU A 59 8.32 -3.91 -5.79
CA GLU A 59 9.61 -3.49 -6.36
C GLU A 59 9.49 -2.38 -7.43
N LEU A 60 8.28 -2.07 -7.91
CA LEU A 60 8.06 -1.14 -9.04
C LEU A 60 8.20 0.36 -8.69
N TRP A 61 9.00 0.70 -7.68
CA TRP A 61 9.17 2.07 -7.22
C TRP A 61 10.67 2.41 -7.10
N PRO A 62 11.16 3.51 -7.72
CA PRO A 62 10.41 4.63 -8.30
C PRO A 62 10.21 4.58 -9.83
N ARG A 63 10.42 3.42 -10.49
CA ARG A 63 10.57 3.37 -11.97
C ARG A 63 9.29 3.65 -12.80
N VAL A 64 8.09 3.73 -12.20
CA VAL A 64 6.82 3.78 -12.97
C VAL A 64 5.83 4.87 -12.51
N ILE A 65 6.28 5.93 -11.81
CA ILE A 65 5.37 7.03 -11.40
C ILE A 65 5.26 8.08 -12.51
N ASN A 66 4.87 7.67 -13.71
CA ASN A 66 4.56 8.63 -14.77
C ASN A 66 3.34 8.24 -15.61
N LEU A 67 2.45 7.36 -15.11
CA LEU A 67 1.36 6.82 -15.92
C LEU A 67 -0.06 7.06 -15.44
N ARG A 68 -0.33 7.93 -14.45
CA ARG A 68 -1.73 8.27 -14.07
C ARG A 68 -1.97 9.74 -13.63
N HIS A 69 -1.34 10.71 -14.27
CA HIS A 69 -1.87 12.10 -14.34
C HIS A 69 -2.42 12.39 -15.74
N SER A 70 -3.36 11.56 -16.21
CA SER A 70 -4.16 11.86 -17.40
C SER A 70 -5.55 11.29 -17.15
N GLY A 71 -6.50 12.16 -16.77
CA GLY A 71 -7.89 11.79 -16.59
C GLY A 71 -8.56 12.43 -15.38
N VAL A 72 -8.66 13.76 -15.36
CA VAL A 72 -9.81 14.45 -14.75
C VAL A 72 -10.37 15.36 -15.85
N LEU A 73 -11.70 15.31 -16.01
CA LEU A 73 -12.53 15.99 -17.00
C LEU A 73 -12.28 17.50 -17.10
#